data_AF-A0AAE0LFU2-F1
#
_entry.id   AF-A0AAE0LFU2-F1
#
_cell.length_a   1.000
_cell.length_b   1.000
_cell.length_c   1.000
_cell.angle_alpha   90.00
_cell.angle_beta   90.00
_cell.angle_gamma   90.00
#
_symmetry.space_group_name_H-M   'P 1'
#
loop_
_entity.id
_entity.type
_entity.pdbx_description
1 polymer ?
#
loop_
_entity_poly.entity_id
_entity_poly.type
_entity_poly.pdbx_seq_one_letter_code
_entity_poly.pdbx_strand_id
1 'polypeptide(L)'
;MVKHFQEHFDLSGDWRAHTCAVAFEPNPKHSTRHREIETAYAKKSWRARWLSPAAVTNFDGEVDFYVDATEVWKGGPKTDGFGMGSSLVPKGWRSKGGKIGQVTVNIFNTNKLKDVYRGVDVMKARKITAVDLSRYIKPICTMKRLNVTTVMVKMDIELSEYIVLPKLLLDGRLCCIDVLLIEWHSWRLKGEPSLPEFERVFTSILENNPSCRTKLIELDDETYGTDGVPVE
;
A
#
# COMPACT_ATOMS: atom_id res chain seq x y z
N MET A 1 10.88 -10.62 -0.34
CA MET A 1 9.86 -10.72 -1.39
C MET A 1 10.14 -11.90 -2.33
N VAL A 2 11.38 -12.05 -2.83
CA VAL A 2 11.82 -13.18 -3.70
C VAL A 2 11.31 -14.53 -3.27
N LYS A 3 11.46 -14.86 -1.98
CA LYS A 3 11.10 -16.19 -1.45
C LYS A 3 9.62 -16.48 -1.66
N HIS A 4 8.73 -15.54 -1.34
CA HIS A 4 7.29 -15.71 -1.54
C HIS A 4 6.91 -15.65 -3.02
N PHE A 5 7.64 -14.88 -3.81
CA PHE A 5 7.46 -14.89 -5.26
C PHE A 5 7.83 -16.26 -5.85
N GLN A 6 8.94 -16.85 -5.41
CA GLN A 6 9.39 -18.21 -5.77
C GLN A 6 8.41 -19.32 -5.35
N GLU A 7 7.77 -19.17 -4.20
CA GLU A 7 6.80 -20.15 -3.69
C GLU A 7 5.48 -20.16 -4.47
N HIS A 8 5.16 -19.06 -5.16
CA HIS A 8 3.83 -18.84 -5.76
C HIS A 8 3.83 -18.64 -7.27
N PHE A 9 4.99 -18.38 -7.87
CA PHE A 9 5.16 -18.30 -9.31
C PHE A 9 6.11 -19.40 -9.78
N ASP A 10 5.78 -20.02 -10.92
CA ASP A 10 6.70 -20.88 -11.62
C ASP A 10 7.84 -20.01 -12.18
N LEU A 11 9.02 -20.14 -11.57
CA LEU A 11 10.20 -19.37 -11.98
C LEU A 11 11.04 -20.09 -13.04
N SER A 12 10.52 -21.14 -13.66
CA SER A 12 11.19 -21.79 -14.79
C SER A 12 11.23 -20.84 -16.00
N GLY A 13 12.37 -20.86 -16.71
CA GLY A 13 12.60 -19.96 -17.85
C GLY A 13 12.68 -18.48 -17.45
N ASP A 14 12.46 -17.57 -18.41
CA ASP A 14 12.39 -16.13 -18.14
C ASP A 14 10.98 -15.75 -17.66
N TRP A 15 10.66 -16.08 -16.41
CA TRP A 15 9.37 -15.77 -15.80
C TRP A 15 9.03 -14.28 -15.85
N ARG A 16 10.05 -13.40 -15.83
CA ARG A 16 9.88 -11.94 -15.89
C ARG A 16 9.31 -11.48 -17.23
N ALA A 17 9.55 -12.21 -18.31
CA ALA A 17 8.90 -11.96 -19.59
C ALA A 17 7.38 -12.24 -19.56
N HIS A 18 6.95 -13.16 -18.68
CA HIS A 18 5.56 -13.61 -18.56
C HIS A 18 4.80 -12.95 -17.40
N THR A 19 5.49 -12.19 -16.56
CA THR A 19 4.91 -11.40 -15.46
C THR A 19 4.54 -9.98 -15.93
N CYS A 20 3.48 -9.43 -15.34
CA CYS A 20 3.17 -8.00 -15.37
C CYS A 20 3.29 -7.45 -13.95
N ALA A 21 4.09 -6.39 -13.76
CA ALA A 21 4.22 -5.71 -12.47
C ALA A 21 3.63 -4.29 -12.55
N VAL A 22 2.88 -3.90 -11.53
CA VAL A 22 2.40 -2.53 -11.35
C VAL A 22 2.71 -2.10 -9.93
N ALA A 23 3.40 -0.97 -9.79
CA ALA A 23 3.73 -0.35 -8.52
C ALA A 23 3.06 1.02 -8.39
N PHE A 24 2.63 1.36 -7.18
CA PHE A 24 2.09 2.66 -6.81
C PHE A 24 3.01 3.24 -5.76
N GLU A 25 3.53 4.44 -5.99
CA GLU A 25 4.39 5.12 -5.03
C GLU A 25 3.94 6.57 -4.88
N PRO A 26 3.40 6.96 -3.72
CA PRO A 26 2.92 8.33 -3.51
C PRO A 26 4.05 9.34 -3.32
N ASN A 27 5.23 8.95 -2.84
CA ASN A 27 6.34 9.85 -2.58
C ASN A 27 7.06 10.27 -3.88
N PRO A 28 6.95 11.55 -4.30
CA PRO A 28 7.52 12.02 -5.56
C PRO A 28 9.05 11.92 -5.61
N LYS A 29 9.74 11.76 -4.47
CA LYS A 29 11.19 11.58 -4.39
C LYS A 29 11.66 10.35 -5.18
N HIS A 30 10.85 9.31 -5.23
CA HIS A 30 11.19 8.07 -5.91
C HIS A 30 10.84 8.09 -7.41
N SER A 31 10.07 9.07 -7.89
CA SER A 31 9.55 9.07 -9.27
C SER A 31 10.64 9.05 -10.34
N THR A 32 11.77 9.75 -10.13
CA THR A 32 12.91 9.69 -11.07
C THR A 32 13.49 8.29 -11.14
N ARG A 33 13.77 7.69 -9.98
CA ARG A 33 14.34 6.33 -9.90
C ARG A 33 13.38 5.29 -10.48
N HIS A 34 12.09 5.42 -10.23
CA HIS A 34 11.06 4.55 -10.78
C HIS A 34 11.02 4.60 -12.31
N ARG A 35 11.16 5.79 -12.92
CA ARG A 35 11.26 5.92 -14.37
C ARG A 35 12.53 5.29 -14.96
N GLU A 36 13.64 5.38 -14.25
CA GLU A 36 14.89 4.70 -14.65
C GLU A 36 14.71 3.17 -14.64
N ILE A 37 14.06 2.63 -13.61
CA ILE A 37 13.77 1.19 -13.49
C ILE A 37 12.82 0.75 -14.62
N GLU A 38 11.72 1.48 -14.85
CA GLU A 38 10.82 1.22 -15.99
C GLU A 38 11.59 1.16 -17.31
N THR A 39 12.48 2.13 -17.55
CA THR A 39 13.27 2.21 -18.77
C THR A 39 14.22 1.02 -18.90
N ALA A 40 14.87 0.62 -17.81
CA ALA A 40 15.77 -0.53 -17.78
C ALA A 40 15.03 -1.85 -18.00
N TYR A 41 13.84 -2.01 -17.40
CA TYR A 41 13.00 -3.21 -17.53
C TYR A 41 12.41 -3.32 -18.94
N ALA A 42 12.00 -2.20 -19.54
CA ALA A 42 11.53 -2.16 -20.92
C ALA A 42 12.60 -2.60 -21.92
N LYS A 43 13.88 -2.26 -21.71
CA LYS A 43 15.01 -2.73 -22.55
C LYS A 43 15.19 -4.26 -22.50
N LYS A 44 14.69 -4.91 -21.45
CA LYS A 44 14.70 -6.37 -21.30
C LYS A 44 13.37 -7.02 -21.69
N SER A 45 12.44 -6.26 -22.29
CA SER A 45 11.08 -6.70 -22.59
C SER A 45 10.27 -7.14 -21.35
N TRP A 46 10.66 -6.68 -20.15
CA TRP A 46 9.90 -6.92 -18.92
C TRP A 46 8.77 -5.89 -18.79
N ARG A 47 7.57 -6.37 -18.45
CA ARG A 47 6.36 -5.54 -18.38
C ARG A 47 6.16 -5.03 -16.97
N ALA A 48 6.69 -3.85 -16.67
CA ALA A 48 6.54 -3.19 -15.38
C ALA A 48 6.11 -1.73 -15.54
N ARG A 49 5.23 -1.26 -14.65
CA ARG A 49 4.72 0.12 -14.65
C ARG A 49 4.71 0.68 -13.23
N TRP A 50 5.24 1.89 -13.06
CA TRP A 50 5.15 2.67 -11.84
C TRP A 50 4.17 3.84 -12.03
N LEU A 51 3.18 3.92 -11.15
CA LEU A 51 2.31 5.06 -10.99
C LEU A 51 2.87 5.89 -9.84
N SER A 52 3.69 6.89 -10.18
CA SER A 52 4.38 7.73 -9.21
C SER A 52 4.46 9.19 -9.70
N PRO A 53 3.97 10.18 -8.91
CA PRO A 53 3.36 10.02 -7.59
C PRO A 53 1.90 9.57 -7.65
N ALA A 54 1.58 8.43 -7.02
CA ALA A 54 0.20 7.96 -6.85
C ALA A 54 0.02 7.15 -5.57
N ALA A 55 -1.02 7.47 -4.80
CA ALA A 55 -1.44 6.72 -3.63
C ALA A 55 -2.56 5.73 -3.96
N VAL A 56 -2.49 4.55 -3.37
CA VAL A 56 -3.59 3.58 -3.37
C VAL A 56 -4.59 3.97 -2.29
N THR A 57 -5.86 4.15 -2.68
CA THR A 57 -6.95 4.56 -1.78
C THR A 57 -8.25 3.81 -2.12
N ASN A 58 -9.38 4.21 -1.51
CA ASN A 58 -10.72 3.73 -1.83
C ASN A 58 -11.50 4.63 -2.81
N PHE A 59 -10.86 5.63 -3.42
CA PHE A 59 -11.43 6.51 -4.43
C PHE A 59 -10.40 6.92 -5.50
N ASP A 60 -10.90 7.31 -6.68
CA ASP A 60 -10.08 7.96 -7.71
C ASP A 60 -10.13 9.48 -7.52
N GLY A 61 -9.03 10.17 -7.83
CA GLY A 61 -9.00 11.63 -7.88
C GLY A 61 -7.68 12.20 -7.37
N GLU A 62 -7.76 13.22 -6.54
CA GLU A 62 -6.61 13.82 -5.89
C GLU A 62 -6.71 13.67 -4.38
N VAL A 63 -5.58 13.40 -3.73
CA VAL A 63 -5.47 13.33 -2.27
C VAL A 63 -4.28 14.14 -1.79
N ASP A 64 -4.39 14.69 -0.58
CA ASP A 64 -3.26 15.32 0.09
C ASP A 64 -2.31 14.25 0.61
N PHE A 65 -1.05 14.34 0.19
CA PHE A 65 0.03 13.49 0.66
C PHE A 65 1.00 14.30 1.51
N TYR A 66 1.27 13.79 2.70
CA TYR A 66 2.08 14.48 3.70
C TYR A 66 3.46 13.83 3.77
N VAL A 67 4.48 14.64 3.51
CA VAL A 67 5.88 14.20 3.57
C VAL A 67 6.56 14.88 4.74
N ASP A 68 7.33 14.11 5.51
CA ASP A 68 8.13 14.62 6.62
C ASP A 68 9.15 15.64 6.10
N ALA A 69 9.03 16.86 6.61
CA ALA A 69 9.96 17.96 6.31
C ALA A 69 11.37 17.73 6.88
N THR A 70 11.57 16.74 7.77
CA THR A 70 12.77 16.68 8.63
C THR A 70 13.37 15.30 8.92
N GLU A 71 13.09 14.20 8.22
CA GLU A 71 13.96 13.01 8.40
C GLU A 71 15.29 13.22 7.67
N VAL A 72 16.17 13.96 8.35
CA VAL A 72 17.61 13.79 8.24
C VAL A 72 17.89 12.38 8.73
N TRP A 73 18.13 11.44 7.81
CA TRP A 73 18.77 10.17 8.15
C TRP A 73 19.99 10.47 9.02
N LYS A 74 20.10 9.89 10.22
CA LYS A 74 21.28 10.06 11.08
C LYS A 74 22.49 9.45 10.36
N GLY A 75 23.16 10.24 9.53
CA GLY A 75 24.31 9.86 8.71
C GLY A 75 24.23 10.19 7.21
N GLY A 76 23.10 10.71 6.71
CA GLY A 76 22.94 11.08 5.29
C GLY A 76 23.25 12.56 5.01
N PRO A 77 23.64 12.92 3.77
CA PRO A 77 23.81 14.33 3.39
C PRO A 77 22.52 15.11 3.67
N LYS A 78 22.64 16.32 4.23
CA LYS A 78 21.53 17.27 4.39
C LYS A 78 21.03 17.71 3.02
N THR A 79 20.20 16.88 2.40
CA THR A 79 19.54 17.17 1.13
C THR A 79 18.05 17.09 1.37
N ASP A 80 17.39 18.21 1.07
CA ASP A 80 16.00 18.37 0.69
C ASP A 80 15.04 17.53 1.53
N GLY A 81 14.59 18.08 2.67
CA GLY A 81 13.78 17.44 3.71
C GLY A 81 12.55 16.66 3.25
N PHE A 82 12.80 15.47 2.68
CA PHE A 82 11.83 14.46 2.29
C PHE A 82 12.29 13.16 2.91
N GLY A 83 11.74 12.87 4.09
CA GLY A 83 12.02 11.64 4.83
C GLY A 83 11.58 10.36 4.13
N MET A 84 11.98 9.22 4.70
CA MET A 84 11.42 7.91 4.31
C MET A 84 10.02 7.75 4.87
N GLY A 85 9.72 8.41 6.00
CA GLY A 85 8.36 8.54 6.50
C GLY A 85 7.47 9.45 5.66
N SER A 86 6.44 8.88 5.06
CA SER A 86 5.39 9.63 4.37
C SER A 86 4.06 8.88 4.42
N SER A 87 2.94 9.59 4.47
CA SER A 87 1.61 8.97 4.61
C SER A 87 0.50 9.90 4.11
N LEU A 88 -0.67 9.32 3.84
CA LEU A 88 -1.91 10.08 3.68
C LEU A 88 -2.41 10.70 4.99
N VAL A 89 -1.79 10.35 6.12
CA VAL A 89 -2.08 10.89 7.45
C VAL A 89 -0.89 11.73 7.95
N PRO A 90 -1.09 12.95 8.50
CA PRO A 90 -0.01 13.75 9.06
C PRO A 90 0.70 13.04 10.24
N LYS A 91 2.05 13.05 10.27
CA LYS A 91 2.81 12.57 11.45
C LYS A 91 2.56 13.50 12.65
N GLY A 92 2.40 12.90 13.84
CA GLY A 92 2.24 13.61 15.12
C GLY A 92 0.91 13.37 15.84
N TRP A 93 0.05 12.48 15.33
CA TRP A 93 -1.05 11.91 16.11
C TRP A 93 -0.52 11.00 17.22
N ARG A 94 -0.09 11.61 18.33
CA ARG A 94 0.02 10.93 19.62
C ARG A 94 -1.33 11.09 20.28
N SER A 95 -2.02 10.00 20.57
CA SER A 95 -3.12 9.98 21.54
C SER A 95 -2.59 10.56 22.88
N LYS A 96 -2.65 11.89 23.03
CA LYS A 96 -2.41 12.55 24.30
C LYS A 96 -3.71 12.50 25.07
N GLY A 97 -4.01 11.35 25.69
CA GLY A 97 -4.85 11.22 26.88
C GLY A 97 -6.15 12.05 26.94
N GLY A 98 -6.76 12.34 25.80
CA GLY A 98 -8.01 13.09 25.72
C GLY A 98 -9.14 12.09 25.71
N LYS A 99 -10.04 12.17 26.69
CA LYS A 99 -11.25 11.35 26.75
C LYS A 99 -11.91 11.34 25.37
N ILE A 100 -11.91 10.18 24.72
CA ILE A 100 -12.66 9.93 23.50
C ILE A 100 -14.12 9.76 23.93
N GLY A 101 -14.81 10.89 24.09
CA GLY A 101 -16.26 10.88 24.06
C GLY A 101 -16.70 10.41 22.69
N GLN A 102 -17.22 9.18 22.61
CA GLN A 102 -17.97 8.65 21.47
C GLN A 102 -17.40 9.02 20.09
N VAL A 103 -16.16 8.66 19.80
CA VAL A 103 -15.79 8.40 18.41
C VAL A 103 -16.27 6.99 18.13
N THR A 104 -17.53 6.89 17.73
CA THR A 104 -17.93 5.78 16.88
C THR A 104 -16.94 5.80 15.73
N VAL A 105 -16.03 4.83 15.67
CA VAL A 105 -15.39 4.44 14.42
C VAL A 105 -16.56 3.98 13.55
N ASN A 106 -17.22 4.95 12.91
CA ASN A 106 -18.14 4.67 11.83
C ASN A 106 -17.24 4.22 10.70
N ILE A 107 -16.99 2.91 10.67
CA ILE A 107 -16.22 2.19 9.64
C ILE A 107 -16.78 2.45 8.23
N PHE A 108 -17.89 3.19 8.08
CA PHE A 108 -18.52 3.53 6.79
C PHE A 108 -18.97 4.99 6.66
N ASN A 109 -18.12 5.98 6.98
CA ASN A 109 -18.39 7.35 6.52
C ASN A 109 -17.12 8.08 6.05
N THR A 110 -16.83 7.94 4.75
CA THR A 110 -15.71 8.58 4.05
C THR A 110 -15.73 10.11 4.11
N ASN A 111 -16.86 10.73 4.47
CA ASN A 111 -16.99 12.18 4.54
C ASN A 111 -16.52 12.79 5.87
N LYS A 112 -16.31 11.99 6.93
CA LYS A 112 -15.89 12.50 8.26
C LYS A 112 -14.38 12.47 8.52
N LEU A 113 -13.58 11.87 7.64
CA LEU A 113 -12.12 11.94 7.75
C LEU A 113 -11.59 13.37 7.52
N LYS A 114 -12.34 14.25 6.85
CA LYS A 114 -11.90 15.62 6.57
C LYS A 114 -11.84 16.55 7.79
N ASP A 115 -12.58 16.26 8.86
CA ASP A 115 -12.81 17.22 9.95
C ASP A 115 -11.97 16.98 11.23
N VAL A 116 -11.06 16.00 11.24
CA VAL A 116 -10.35 15.57 12.47
C VAL A 116 -8.85 15.97 12.51
N TYR A 117 -8.34 16.67 11.49
CA TYR A 117 -6.90 16.95 11.33
C TYR A 117 -6.52 18.42 11.59
N ARG A 118 -6.52 18.87 12.86
CA ARG A 118 -5.93 20.18 13.23
C ARG A 118 -4.79 20.02 14.25
N GLY A 119 -3.58 20.27 13.76
CA GLY A 119 -2.47 20.78 14.57
C GLY A 119 -1.25 19.85 14.71
N VAL A 120 -0.35 19.84 13.71
CA VAL A 120 1.08 19.52 13.88
C VAL A 120 1.87 20.27 12.80
N ASP A 121 3.05 20.79 13.16
CA ASP A 121 3.98 21.58 12.36
C ASP A 121 4.23 21.04 10.93
N VAL A 122 3.91 21.90 9.96
CA VAL A 122 4.27 21.98 8.54
C VAL A 122 4.77 20.70 7.83
N MET A 123 3.92 19.68 7.76
CA MET A 123 3.99 18.70 6.67
C MET A 123 3.63 19.41 5.36
N LYS A 124 4.50 19.40 4.35
CA LYS A 124 4.16 19.97 3.04
C LYS A 124 3.20 19.02 2.32
N ALA A 125 1.90 19.27 2.46
CA ALA A 125 0.88 18.57 1.69
C ALA A 125 1.10 18.79 0.19
N ARG A 126 1.18 17.71 -0.58
CA ARG A 126 1.16 17.75 -2.03
C ARG A 126 -0.08 17.03 -2.53
N LYS A 127 -0.79 17.63 -3.49
CA LYS A 127 -1.80 16.93 -4.25
C LYS A 127 -1.12 15.89 -5.13
N ILE A 128 -1.50 14.63 -4.95
CA ILE A 128 -1.07 13.51 -5.78
C ILE A 128 -2.27 12.73 -6.27
N THR A 129 -2.04 11.88 -7.26
CA THR A 129 -3.07 10.97 -7.78
C THR A 129 -3.53 10.01 -6.69
N ALA A 130 -4.84 9.94 -6.44
CA ALA A 130 -5.47 8.87 -5.68
C ALA A 130 -6.04 7.84 -6.65
N VAL A 131 -5.78 6.56 -6.37
CA VAL A 131 -6.26 5.44 -7.19
C VAL A 131 -7.15 4.53 -6.36
N ASP A 132 -8.40 4.31 -6.78
CA ASP A 132 -9.25 3.26 -6.20
C ASP A 132 -8.70 1.89 -6.64
N LEU A 133 -7.99 1.19 -5.74
CA LEU A 133 -7.39 -0.11 -6.07
C LEU A 133 -8.44 -1.10 -6.57
N SER A 134 -9.61 -1.08 -5.93
CA SER A 134 -10.70 -1.97 -6.26
C SER A 134 -11.19 -1.72 -7.68
N ARG A 135 -11.33 -0.45 -8.09
CA ARG A 135 -11.64 -0.13 -9.48
C ARG A 135 -10.51 -0.53 -10.42
N TYR A 136 -9.26 -0.26 -10.04
CA TYR A 136 -8.08 -0.55 -10.85
C TYR A 136 -7.92 -2.03 -11.17
N ILE A 137 -8.10 -2.92 -10.18
CA ILE A 137 -7.92 -4.36 -10.38
C ILE A 137 -9.14 -5.06 -11.00
N LYS A 138 -10.30 -4.40 -11.08
CA LYS A 138 -11.52 -4.96 -11.70
C LYS A 138 -11.28 -5.62 -13.07
N PRO A 139 -10.61 -4.97 -14.05
CA PRO A 139 -10.28 -5.62 -15.34
C PRO A 139 -9.35 -6.83 -15.16
N ILE A 140 -8.37 -6.76 -14.26
CA ILE A 140 -7.44 -7.87 -13.97
C ILE A 140 -8.22 -9.07 -13.43
N CYS A 141 -9.13 -8.86 -12.50
CA CYS A 141 -10.00 -9.90 -11.95
C CYS A 141 -10.92 -10.53 -12.99
N THR A 142 -11.35 -9.74 -13.98
CA THR A 142 -12.15 -10.24 -15.10
C THR A 142 -11.30 -11.14 -16.00
N MET A 143 -10.07 -10.73 -16.33
CA MET A 143 -9.14 -11.53 -17.13
C MET A 143 -8.69 -12.80 -16.42
N LYS A 144 -8.44 -12.73 -15.11
CA LYS A 144 -8.04 -13.89 -14.28
C LYS A 144 -9.04 -15.04 -14.37
N ARG A 145 -10.35 -14.71 -14.36
CA ARG A 145 -11.42 -15.71 -14.51
C ARG A 145 -11.37 -16.45 -15.86
N LEU A 146 -10.74 -15.84 -16.87
CA LEU A 146 -10.65 -16.40 -18.22
C LEU A 146 -9.32 -17.13 -18.49
N ASN A 147 -8.21 -16.69 -17.88
CA ASN A 147 -6.85 -17.09 -18.30
C ASN A 147 -5.97 -17.72 -17.19
N VAL A 148 -6.53 -18.12 -16.04
CA VAL A 148 -5.78 -18.79 -14.93
C VAL A 148 -4.45 -18.10 -14.61
N THR A 149 -4.48 -16.78 -14.40
CA THR A 149 -3.29 -16.00 -14.04
C THR A 149 -3.16 -15.87 -12.52
N THR A 150 -1.96 -15.96 -11.98
CA THR A 150 -1.68 -15.62 -10.57
C THR A 150 -1.65 -14.10 -10.39
N VAL A 151 -2.34 -13.60 -9.37
CA VAL A 151 -2.37 -12.19 -8.96
C VAL A 151 -1.81 -12.13 -7.54
N MET A 152 -0.62 -11.54 -7.41
CA MET A 152 0.03 -11.27 -6.14
C MET A 152 0.05 -9.77 -5.88
N VAL A 153 -0.15 -9.37 -4.64
CA VAL A 153 -0.07 -7.98 -4.18
C VAL A 153 0.83 -7.90 -2.95
N LYS A 154 1.85 -7.03 -2.98
CA LYS A 154 2.52 -6.53 -1.77
C LYS A 154 1.85 -5.23 -1.38
N MET A 155 1.34 -5.15 -0.15
CA MET A 155 0.61 -4.01 0.38
C MET A 155 1.33 -3.48 1.61
N ASP A 156 1.83 -2.28 1.47
CA ASP A 156 2.58 -1.52 2.47
C ASP A 156 2.31 -0.06 2.08
N ILE A 157 1.20 0.47 2.61
CA ILE A 157 0.56 1.71 2.14
C ILE A 157 0.18 2.64 3.30
N GLU A 158 0.90 2.49 4.41
CA GLU A 158 1.04 3.51 5.44
C GLU A 158 -0.27 3.99 6.04
N LEU A 159 -1.04 3.05 6.62
CA LEU A 159 -2.42 3.16 7.18
C LEU A 159 -3.54 3.09 6.14
N SER A 160 -3.23 3.12 4.85
CA SER A 160 -4.28 3.02 3.82
C SER A 160 -4.86 1.60 3.72
N GLU A 161 -4.26 0.59 4.37
CA GLU A 161 -4.74 -0.79 4.42
C GLU A 161 -6.19 -0.83 4.95
N TYR A 162 -6.47 -0.04 6.00
CA TYR A 162 -7.76 0.01 6.69
C TYR A 162 -8.88 0.67 5.88
N ILE A 163 -8.57 1.33 4.77
CA ILE A 163 -9.59 1.86 3.84
C ILE A 163 -9.63 1.08 2.52
N VAL A 164 -8.50 0.55 2.07
CA VAL A 164 -8.38 -0.20 0.82
C VAL A 164 -8.92 -1.62 0.96
N LEU A 165 -8.55 -2.34 2.02
CA LEU A 165 -8.95 -3.74 2.20
C LEU A 165 -10.46 -3.92 2.40
N PRO A 166 -11.15 -3.10 3.23
CA PRO A 166 -12.60 -3.17 3.30
C PRO A 166 -13.26 -2.90 1.95
N LYS A 167 -12.75 -1.92 1.19
CA LYS A 167 -13.29 -1.59 -0.14
C LYS A 167 -13.13 -2.76 -1.11
N LEU A 168 -11.97 -3.43 -1.10
CA LEU A 168 -11.73 -4.63 -1.91
C LEU A 168 -12.67 -5.78 -1.54
N LEU A 169 -12.92 -5.97 -0.24
CA LEU A 169 -13.84 -6.98 0.27
C LEU A 169 -15.29 -6.68 -0.16
N LEU A 170 -15.77 -5.46 0.10
CA LEU A 170 -17.15 -5.03 -0.18
C LEU A 170 -17.46 -5.05 -1.68
N ASP A 171 -16.49 -4.68 -2.51
CA ASP A 171 -16.66 -4.70 -3.96
C ASP A 171 -16.48 -6.11 -4.57
N GLY A 172 -16.24 -7.14 -3.75
CA GLY A 172 -16.09 -8.52 -4.18
C GLY A 172 -14.84 -8.79 -5.01
N ARG A 173 -13.75 -8.05 -4.75
CA ARG A 173 -12.50 -8.10 -5.54
C ARG A 173 -11.30 -8.61 -4.75
N LEU A 174 -11.38 -8.67 -3.43
CA LEU A 174 -10.33 -9.25 -2.60
C LEU A 174 -9.97 -10.67 -3.05
N CYS A 175 -10.97 -11.53 -3.26
CA CYS A 175 -10.81 -12.94 -3.63
C CYS A 175 -10.22 -13.19 -5.04
N CYS A 176 -9.97 -12.14 -5.81
CA CYS A 176 -9.25 -12.22 -7.08
C CYS A 176 -7.73 -12.19 -6.89
N ILE A 177 -7.26 -11.71 -5.74
CA ILE A 177 -5.86 -11.75 -5.33
C ILE A 177 -5.58 -13.15 -4.76
N ASP A 178 -4.60 -13.88 -5.28
CA ASP A 178 -4.25 -15.21 -4.74
C ASP A 178 -3.37 -15.09 -3.51
N VAL A 179 -2.46 -14.11 -3.51
CA VAL A 179 -1.50 -13.88 -2.44
C VAL A 179 -1.45 -12.39 -2.15
N LEU A 180 -1.79 -12.03 -0.92
CA LEU A 180 -1.72 -10.68 -0.39
C LEU A 180 -0.64 -10.68 0.70
N LEU A 181 0.54 -10.17 0.35
CA LEU A 181 1.57 -9.85 1.32
C LEU A 181 1.22 -8.50 1.94
N ILE A 182 1.19 -8.40 3.26
CA ILE A 182 0.77 -7.17 3.94
C ILE A 182 1.71 -6.79 5.09
N GLU A 183 2.01 -5.51 5.19
CA GLU A 183 2.52 -4.90 6.41
C GLU A 183 1.39 -4.11 7.10
N TRP A 184 1.06 -4.49 8.34
CA TRP A 184 0.07 -3.78 9.12
C TRP A 184 0.67 -2.58 9.84
N HIS A 185 0.07 -1.41 9.61
CA HIS A 185 0.51 -0.14 10.18
C HIS A 185 -0.23 0.27 11.46
N SER A 186 -0.91 -0.64 12.18
CA SER A 186 -1.69 -0.32 13.41
C SER A 186 -0.87 0.35 14.49
N TRP A 187 0.44 0.06 14.55
CA TRP A 187 1.38 0.67 15.48
C TRP A 187 1.47 2.20 15.34
N ARG A 188 1.06 2.79 14.20
CA ARG A 188 1.00 4.24 13.99
C ARG A 188 -0.16 4.91 14.74
N LEU A 189 -1.17 4.16 15.14
CA LEU A 189 -2.35 4.62 15.87
C LEU A 189 -2.43 3.97 17.26
N LYS A 190 -1.34 4.08 18.03
CA LYS A 190 -1.24 3.49 19.37
C LYS A 190 -2.41 3.91 20.26
N GLY A 191 -3.14 2.91 20.78
CA GLY A 191 -4.26 3.10 21.70
C GLY A 191 -5.64 2.99 21.02
N GLU A 192 -5.71 2.71 19.73
CA GLU A 192 -6.97 2.38 19.04
C GLU A 192 -7.23 0.86 19.09
N PRO A 193 -8.06 0.34 20.02
CA PRO A 193 -8.31 -1.09 20.14
C PRO A 193 -9.01 -1.68 18.92
N SER A 194 -9.66 -0.85 18.08
CA SER A 194 -10.40 -1.33 16.91
C SER A 194 -9.48 -1.82 15.78
N LEU A 195 -8.21 -1.42 15.71
CA LEU A 195 -7.32 -1.80 14.59
C LEU A 195 -6.81 -3.24 14.73
N PRO A 196 -6.29 -3.68 15.89
CA PRO A 196 -5.97 -5.09 16.08
C PRO A 196 -7.22 -5.99 16.02
N GLU A 197 -8.39 -5.47 16.37
CA GLU A 197 -9.66 -6.18 16.15
C GLU A 197 -9.99 -6.29 14.66
N PHE A 198 -9.86 -5.20 13.91
CA PHE A 198 -10.04 -5.20 12.46
C PHE A 198 -9.13 -6.22 11.77
N GLU A 199 -7.82 -6.23 12.08
CA GLU A 199 -6.85 -7.17 11.51
C GLU A 199 -7.28 -8.62 11.76
N ARG A 200 -7.61 -8.96 13.02
CA ARG A 200 -8.07 -10.31 13.37
C ARG A 200 -9.37 -10.69 12.67
N VAL A 201 -10.35 -9.80 12.63
CA VAL A 201 -11.64 -10.05 11.97
C VAL A 201 -11.43 -10.21 10.45
N PHE A 202 -10.62 -9.36 9.84
CA PHE A 202 -10.33 -9.42 8.42
C PHE A 202 -9.63 -10.73 8.03
N THR A 203 -8.60 -11.13 8.79
CA THR A 203 -7.92 -12.42 8.61
C THR A 203 -8.89 -13.58 8.80
N SER A 204 -9.73 -13.55 9.84
CA SER A 204 -10.73 -14.59 10.08
C SER A 204 -11.74 -14.72 8.93
N ILE A 205 -12.18 -13.61 8.34
CA ILE A 205 -13.07 -13.62 7.16
C ILE A 205 -12.40 -14.33 5.99
N LEU A 206 -11.11 -14.11 5.75
CA LEU A 206 -10.38 -14.77 4.67
C LEU A 206 -10.20 -16.27 4.93
N GLU A 207 -9.76 -16.64 6.12
CA GLU A 207 -9.50 -18.04 6.50
C GLU A 207 -10.76 -18.91 6.52
N ASN A 208 -11.90 -18.33 6.91
CA ASN A 208 -13.16 -19.05 7.07
C ASN A 208 -14.10 -18.92 5.85
N ASN A 209 -13.64 -18.30 4.76
CA ASN A 209 -14.42 -18.18 3.53
C ASN A 209 -13.93 -19.19 2.47
N PRO A 210 -14.58 -20.37 2.33
CA PRO A 210 -14.15 -21.39 1.38
C PRO A 210 -14.24 -20.95 -0.09
N SER A 211 -14.98 -19.87 -0.37
CA SER A 211 -15.12 -19.29 -1.72
C SER A 211 -14.01 -18.29 -2.05
N CYS A 212 -13.20 -17.88 -1.07
CA CYS A 212 -12.10 -16.94 -1.21
C CYS A 212 -10.77 -17.67 -1.04
N ARG A 213 -9.93 -17.69 -2.08
CA ARG A 213 -8.64 -18.40 -2.05
C ARG A 213 -7.45 -17.49 -1.72
N THR A 214 -7.71 -16.23 -1.38
CA THR A 214 -6.66 -15.26 -1.04
C THR A 214 -5.91 -15.73 0.19
N LYS A 215 -4.60 -15.94 0.03
CA LYS A 215 -3.67 -16.18 1.13
C LYS A 215 -3.15 -14.84 1.62
N LEU A 216 -3.50 -14.49 2.85
CA LEU A 216 -2.93 -13.33 3.55
C LEU A 216 -1.62 -13.77 4.22
N ILE A 217 -0.54 -13.04 3.97
CA ILE A 217 0.77 -13.29 4.57
C ILE A 217 1.26 -11.97 5.14
N GLU A 218 1.47 -11.92 6.46
CA GLU A 218 2.08 -10.76 7.09
C GLU A 218 3.59 -10.77 6.80
N LEU A 219 4.08 -9.68 6.19
CA LEU A 219 5.47 -9.53 5.78
C LEU A 219 5.84 -8.04 5.81
N ASP A 220 6.60 -7.67 6.83
CA ASP A 220 7.40 -6.45 6.89
C ASP A 220 8.78 -6.79 6.30
N ASP A 221 8.99 -6.42 5.03
CA ASP A 221 10.23 -6.71 4.31
C ASP A 221 10.76 -5.46 3.60
N GLU A 222 11.58 -4.73 4.35
CA GLU A 222 12.31 -3.53 3.93
C GLU A 222 13.73 -3.84 3.45
N THR A 223 14.06 -5.12 3.21
CA THR A 223 15.44 -5.55 2.92
C THR A 223 15.98 -5.05 1.56
N TYR A 224 15.11 -4.58 0.67
CA TYR A 224 15.46 -3.95 -0.62
C TYR A 224 16.34 -2.70 -0.47
N GLY A 225 16.37 -2.08 0.72
CA GLY A 225 17.26 -0.94 1.00
C GLY A 225 18.73 -1.34 1.17
N THR A 226 19.03 -2.63 1.34
CA THR A 226 20.36 -3.12 1.77
C THR A 226 20.93 -4.28 0.95
N ASP A 227 20.14 -4.87 0.06
CA ASP A 227 20.54 -6.06 -0.70
C ASP A 227 21.43 -5.77 -1.93
N GLY A 228 21.60 -4.49 -2.28
CA GLY A 228 22.38 -4.07 -3.46
C GLY A 228 21.73 -4.44 -4.78
N VAL A 229 20.47 -4.91 -4.77
CA VAL A 229 19.68 -5.23 -5.95
C VAL A 229 18.74 -4.06 -6.23
N PRO A 230 18.76 -3.46 -7.43
CA PRO A 230 17.81 -2.43 -7.80
C PRO A 230 16.37 -3.00 -7.78
N VAL A 231 15.66 -2.78 -6.67
CA VAL A 231 14.20 -2.84 -6.49
C VAL A 231 13.52 -3.93 -7.33
N GLU A 232 13.34 -5.10 -6.73
CA GLU A 232 12.55 -6.19 -7.30
C GLU A 232 11.06 -5.88 -7.38
#